data_AF-A0AA36I2M6-F1
#
_entry.id   AF-A0AA36I2M6-F1
#
_cell.length_a   1.000
_cell.length_b   1.000
_cell.length_c   1.000
_cell.angle_alpha   90.00
_cell.angle_beta   90.00
_cell.angle_gamma   90.00
#
_symmetry.space_group_name_H-M   'P 1'
#
loop_
_entity.id
_entity.type
_entity.pdbx_description
1 polymer ?
#
loop_
_entity_poly.entity_id
_entity_poly.type
_entity_poly.pdbx_seq_one_letter_code
_entity_poly.pdbx_strand_id
1 'polypeptide(L)'
;MVTDTAGAFTLSVQDKQVDVDCLRQFLQQPYVHKSDEWLKLFQSEPPRGVLSRIARRLDVALSPVNGPWQYPDKQDFRDEIARMISWYEPGRKKLRRARNLREDEPVKMVPGATTVFTTKVREHYAKLSTALKIEGLWKWATVARGLHKAGVPVVSKIHMRVLQSKWARAVADGKKWVETQRYRERSLNAMKFAAPGEWVVMGDSQHVTAIAVCAGSAVRGCTDIVSSGVLDRVDESLRPDLESYLSTGQSFDYIAFSSVCSLKRVNPIPWKTFWALEGAKNPKNKQGFPRVGGPELAPTLFFWAKKLGAKWIDPYGDVP
;
A
#
# COMPACT_ATOMS: atom_id res chain seq x y z
N MET A 1 -31.65 -23.46 -14.06
CA MET A 1 -30.73 -24.61 -14.17
C MET A 1 -29.40 -24.17 -13.59
N VAL A 2 -29.00 -24.72 -12.44
CA VAL A 2 -27.66 -24.46 -11.88
C VAL A 2 -26.72 -25.39 -12.66
N THR A 3 -25.96 -24.83 -13.59
CA THR A 3 -24.88 -25.55 -14.25
C THR A 3 -23.90 -26.03 -13.19
N ASP A 4 -23.50 -27.31 -13.26
CA ASP A 4 -22.52 -27.91 -12.35
C ASP A 4 -21.12 -27.35 -12.62
N THR A 5 -20.91 -26.09 -12.21
CA THR A 5 -19.64 -25.36 -12.39
C THR A 5 -18.51 -25.95 -11.55
N ALA A 6 -18.85 -26.72 -10.51
CA ALA A 6 -17.93 -27.44 -9.64
C ALA A 6 -17.27 -28.63 -10.36
N GLY A 7 -18.09 -29.49 -10.96
CA GLY A 7 -17.63 -30.61 -11.79
C GLY A 7 -16.80 -30.14 -12.99
N ALA A 8 -17.25 -29.09 -13.68
CA ALA A 8 -16.54 -28.52 -14.82
C ALA A 8 -15.19 -27.89 -14.44
N PHE A 9 -15.06 -27.23 -13.27
CA PHE A 9 -13.76 -26.75 -12.78
C PHE A 9 -12.77 -27.89 -12.57
N THR A 10 -13.19 -28.97 -11.90
CA THR A 10 -12.32 -30.13 -11.61
C THR A 10 -11.78 -30.78 -12.88
N LEU A 11 -12.65 -31.01 -13.87
CA LEU A 11 -12.27 -31.57 -15.17
C LEU A 11 -11.30 -30.65 -15.92
N SER A 12 -11.58 -29.34 -15.94
CA SER A 12 -10.76 -28.35 -16.66
C SER A 12 -9.32 -28.20 -16.11
N VAL A 13 -9.14 -28.37 -14.80
CA VAL A 13 -7.81 -28.33 -14.15
C VAL A 13 -7.01 -29.60 -14.43
N GLN A 14 -7.68 -30.76 -14.51
CA GLN A 14 -7.04 -32.04 -14.80
C GLN A 14 -6.60 -32.16 -16.27
N ASP A 15 -7.41 -31.65 -17.21
CA ASP A 15 -7.15 -31.73 -18.65
C ASP A 15 -6.23 -30.63 -19.19
N LYS A 16 -5.73 -29.72 -18.33
CA LYS A 16 -4.89 -28.55 -18.68
C LYS A 16 -5.53 -27.56 -19.68
N GLN A 17 -6.80 -27.73 -20.04
CA GLN A 17 -7.62 -26.76 -20.74
C GLN A 17 -8.62 -26.17 -19.73
N VAL A 18 -8.20 -25.11 -19.05
CA VAL A 18 -9.05 -24.42 -18.08
C VAL A 18 -10.07 -23.58 -18.83
N ASP A 19 -11.35 -23.94 -18.73
CA ASP A 19 -12.45 -23.06 -19.13
C ASP A 19 -12.48 -21.86 -18.17
N VAL A 20 -12.06 -20.70 -18.69
CA VAL A 20 -11.92 -19.46 -17.94
C VAL A 20 -13.28 -18.98 -17.42
N ASP A 21 -14.35 -19.18 -18.17
CA ASP A 21 -15.68 -18.69 -17.80
C ASP A 21 -16.31 -19.57 -16.72
N CYS A 22 -16.09 -20.88 -16.78
CA CYS A 22 -16.45 -21.78 -15.68
C CYS A 22 -15.71 -21.41 -14.39
N LEU A 23 -14.40 -21.12 -14.47
CA LEU A 23 -13.62 -20.69 -13.31
C LEU A 23 -14.08 -19.35 -12.73
N ARG A 24 -14.47 -18.40 -13.58
CA ARG A 24 -15.07 -17.13 -13.15
C ARG A 24 -16.36 -17.36 -12.36
N GLN A 25 -17.28 -18.16 -12.90
CA GLN A 25 -18.54 -18.48 -12.23
C GLN A 25 -18.32 -19.21 -10.90
N PHE A 26 -17.38 -20.16 -10.87
CA PHE A 26 -17.03 -20.88 -9.65
C PHE A 26 -16.53 -19.92 -8.54
N LEU A 27 -15.65 -18.97 -8.86
CA LEU A 27 -15.13 -18.00 -7.88
C LEU A 27 -16.18 -17.02 -7.33
N GLN A 28 -17.28 -16.82 -8.05
CA GLN A 28 -18.39 -15.98 -7.61
C GLN A 28 -19.28 -16.66 -6.56
N GLN A 29 -19.16 -17.98 -6.37
CA GLN A 29 -19.98 -18.70 -5.41
C GLN A 29 -19.69 -18.26 -3.95
N PRO A 30 -20.73 -18.15 -3.10
CA PRO A 30 -20.56 -18.01 -1.66
C PRO A 30 -19.74 -19.17 -1.10
N TYR A 31 -18.85 -18.89 -0.15
CA TYR A 31 -18.03 -19.91 0.52
C TYR A 31 -17.16 -20.79 -0.41
N VAL A 32 -16.81 -20.32 -1.63
CA VAL A 32 -15.97 -21.06 -2.58
C VAL A 32 -14.66 -21.61 -1.98
N HIS A 33 -14.11 -21.00 -0.91
CA HIS A 33 -12.93 -21.54 -0.21
C HIS A 33 -13.16 -22.92 0.43
N LYS A 34 -14.41 -23.29 0.73
CA LYS A 34 -14.81 -24.56 1.33
C LYS A 34 -15.27 -25.60 0.30
N SER A 35 -15.20 -25.30 -0.99
CA SER A 35 -15.59 -26.24 -2.03
C SER A 35 -14.68 -27.48 -2.00
N ASP A 36 -15.28 -28.66 -2.14
CA ASP A 36 -14.59 -29.96 -2.14
C ASP A 36 -13.57 -30.08 -3.28
N GLU A 37 -13.77 -29.33 -4.35
CA GLU A 37 -12.91 -29.30 -5.54
C GLU A 37 -11.49 -28.85 -5.17
N TRP A 38 -11.35 -27.94 -4.20
CA TRP A 38 -10.05 -27.56 -3.68
C TRP A 38 -9.38 -28.70 -2.92
N LEU A 39 -10.13 -29.41 -2.08
CA LEU A 39 -9.61 -30.57 -1.35
C LEU A 39 -9.21 -31.69 -2.30
N LYS A 40 -10.01 -31.95 -3.35
CA LYS A 40 -9.71 -32.95 -4.38
C LYS A 40 -8.42 -32.61 -5.14
N LEU A 41 -8.23 -31.36 -5.54
CA LEU A 41 -7.12 -30.94 -6.40
C LEU A 41 -5.84 -30.59 -5.62
N PHE A 42 -5.98 -30.01 -4.42
CA PHE A 42 -4.87 -29.43 -3.65
C PHE A 42 -4.74 -29.99 -2.23
N GLN A 43 -5.66 -30.86 -1.80
CA GLN A 43 -5.67 -31.48 -0.47
C GLN A 43 -5.73 -30.46 0.67
N SER A 44 -6.21 -29.25 0.38
CA SER A 44 -6.28 -28.14 1.33
C SER A 44 -7.29 -27.10 0.83
N GLU A 45 -7.86 -26.32 1.74
CA GLU A 45 -8.69 -25.16 1.41
C GLU A 45 -7.80 -23.97 1.02
N PRO A 46 -8.09 -23.24 -0.07
CA PRO A 46 -7.32 -22.08 -0.45
C PRO A 46 -7.48 -20.95 0.57
N PRO A 47 -6.37 -20.34 1.01
CA PRO A 47 -6.44 -19.10 1.77
C PRO A 47 -7.17 -18.00 1.00
N ARG A 48 -7.83 -17.06 1.70
CA ARG A 48 -8.54 -15.93 1.09
C ARG A 48 -7.64 -15.09 0.19
N GLY A 49 -6.36 -14.96 0.56
CA GLY A 49 -5.35 -14.27 -0.25
C GLY A 49 -5.01 -14.99 -1.57
N VAL A 50 -5.22 -16.31 -1.66
CA VAL A 50 -5.13 -17.07 -2.92
C VAL A 50 -6.32 -16.75 -3.79
N LEU A 51 -7.54 -16.88 -3.26
CA LEU A 51 -8.78 -16.56 -3.98
C LEU A 51 -8.78 -15.13 -4.52
N SER A 52 -8.40 -14.16 -3.69
CA SER A 52 -8.31 -12.74 -4.09
C SER A 52 -7.34 -12.53 -5.26
N ARG A 53 -6.22 -13.25 -5.29
CA ARG A 53 -5.24 -13.15 -6.39
C ARG A 53 -5.74 -13.81 -7.66
N ILE A 54 -6.45 -14.93 -7.56
CA ILE A 54 -7.05 -15.61 -8.72
C ILE A 54 -8.16 -14.73 -9.29
N ALA A 55 -9.08 -14.24 -8.45
CA ALA A 55 -10.18 -13.37 -8.84
C ALA A 55 -9.68 -12.12 -9.59
N ARG A 56 -8.66 -11.44 -9.05
CA ARG A 56 -8.02 -10.29 -9.70
C ARG A 56 -7.37 -10.64 -11.05
N ARG A 57 -6.80 -11.83 -11.20
CA ARG A 57 -6.18 -12.25 -12.48
C ARG A 57 -7.21 -12.55 -13.55
N LEU A 58 -8.41 -12.95 -13.17
CA LEU A 58 -9.51 -13.29 -14.07
C LEU A 58 -10.50 -12.14 -14.27
N ASP A 59 -10.23 -11.00 -13.63
CA ASP A 59 -11.06 -9.81 -13.59
C ASP A 59 -12.50 -10.11 -13.14
N VAL A 60 -12.63 -10.89 -12.05
CA VAL A 60 -13.93 -11.28 -11.50
C VAL A 60 -14.08 -10.78 -10.07
N ALA A 61 -15.27 -10.28 -9.75
CA ALA A 61 -15.63 -9.92 -8.38
C ALA A 61 -15.80 -11.19 -7.53
N LEU A 62 -15.03 -11.29 -6.45
CA LEU A 62 -15.17 -12.36 -5.48
C LEU A 62 -16.38 -12.08 -4.58
N SER A 63 -17.12 -13.13 -4.19
CA SER A 63 -18.24 -12.97 -3.23
C SER A 63 -17.77 -12.23 -1.96
N PRO A 64 -18.57 -11.28 -1.41
CA PRO A 64 -18.19 -10.51 -0.22
C PRO A 64 -17.79 -11.37 0.99
N VAL A 65 -18.38 -12.57 1.11
CA VAL A 65 -18.06 -13.55 2.16
C VAL A 65 -16.61 -14.01 2.11
N ASN A 66 -16.05 -14.08 0.90
CA ASN A 66 -14.65 -14.44 0.65
C ASN A 66 -13.75 -13.19 0.53
N GLY A 67 -14.32 -12.00 0.77
CA GLY A 67 -13.69 -10.71 0.62
C GLY A 67 -12.46 -10.50 1.53
N PRO A 68 -11.68 -9.46 1.24
CA PRO A 68 -10.36 -9.26 1.86
C PRO A 68 -10.40 -8.99 3.37
N TRP A 69 -9.52 -9.71 4.08
CA TRP A 69 -8.77 -9.35 5.31
C TRP A 69 -9.51 -8.78 6.54
N GLN A 70 -10.84 -8.77 6.58
CA GLN A 70 -11.62 -8.44 7.77
C GLN A 70 -12.19 -9.72 8.39
N TYR A 71 -11.45 -10.29 9.34
CA TYR A 71 -11.89 -11.45 10.10
C TYR A 71 -12.94 -11.00 11.13
N PRO A 72 -14.10 -11.68 11.24
CA PRO A 72 -15.11 -11.39 12.25
C PRO A 72 -14.56 -11.46 13.67
N ASP A 73 -13.76 -12.49 13.94
CA ASP A 73 -13.13 -12.70 15.24
C ASP A 73 -11.68 -13.23 15.15
N LYS A 74 -11.07 -13.38 16.32
CA LYS A 74 -9.69 -13.87 16.44
C LYS A 74 -9.55 -15.33 15.98
N GLN A 75 -10.62 -16.13 16.07
CA GLN A 75 -10.59 -17.54 15.70
C GLN A 75 -10.56 -17.68 14.18
N ASP A 76 -11.38 -16.92 13.45
CA ASP A 76 -11.34 -16.87 11.99
C ASP A 76 -9.95 -16.50 11.43
N PHE A 77 -9.25 -15.59 12.13
CA PHE A 77 -7.88 -15.22 11.77
C PHE A 77 -6.87 -16.34 12.04
N ARG A 78 -7.04 -17.09 13.12
CA ARG A 78 -6.22 -18.28 13.42
C ARG A 78 -6.45 -19.37 12.39
N ASP A 79 -7.71 -19.59 12.01
CA ASP A 79 -8.09 -20.58 11.01
C ASP A 79 -7.50 -20.20 9.65
N GLU A 80 -7.45 -18.91 9.31
CA GLU A 80 -6.73 -18.46 8.12
C GLU A 80 -5.22 -18.71 8.19
N ILE A 81 -4.59 -18.47 9.34
CA ILE A 81 -3.17 -18.80 9.54
C ILE A 81 -2.94 -20.30 9.32
N ALA A 82 -3.80 -21.15 9.88
CA ALA A 82 -3.74 -22.59 9.69
C ALA A 82 -3.93 -22.99 8.22
N ARG A 83 -4.90 -22.38 7.50
CA ARG A 83 -5.08 -22.56 6.05
C ARG A 83 -3.83 -22.15 5.27
N MET A 84 -3.23 -21.00 5.58
CA MET A 84 -1.99 -20.55 4.93
C MET A 84 -0.84 -21.55 5.14
N ILE A 85 -0.70 -22.11 6.34
CA ILE A 85 0.31 -23.13 6.61
C ILE A 85 0.00 -24.40 5.80
N SER A 86 -1.21 -24.95 5.94
CA SER A 86 -1.65 -26.18 5.24
C SER A 86 -1.48 -26.08 3.72
N TRP A 87 -1.84 -24.96 3.12
CA TRP A 87 -1.80 -24.78 1.67
C TRP A 87 -0.38 -24.70 1.09
N TYR A 88 0.56 -24.08 1.82
CA TYR A 88 1.90 -23.79 1.30
C TYR A 88 3.01 -24.66 1.87
N GLU A 89 2.81 -25.27 3.04
CA GLU A 89 3.84 -26.08 3.71
C GLU A 89 4.24 -27.33 2.93
N PRO A 90 3.31 -28.16 2.39
CA PRO A 90 3.66 -29.36 1.63
C PRO A 90 4.60 -29.06 0.45
N GLY A 91 4.56 -27.83 -0.07
CA GLY A 91 5.30 -27.41 -1.25
C GLY A 91 4.77 -28.07 -2.52
N ARG A 92 5.33 -27.67 -3.67
CA ARG A 92 4.99 -28.30 -4.96
C ARG A 92 6.16 -29.15 -5.44
N LYS A 93 5.87 -30.38 -5.84
CA LYS A 93 6.84 -31.26 -6.51
C LYS A 93 7.27 -30.57 -7.81
N LYS A 94 8.56 -30.24 -7.91
CA LYS A 94 9.19 -29.71 -9.12
C LYS A 94 10.48 -30.46 -9.38
N LEU A 95 10.84 -30.61 -10.64
CA LEU A 95 12.18 -31.03 -11.00
C LEU A 95 13.14 -29.90 -10.62
N ARG A 96 14.18 -30.23 -9.85
CA ARG A 96 15.27 -29.30 -9.50
C ARG A 96 16.60 -29.95 -9.88
N ARG A 97 17.63 -29.13 -10.12
CA ARG A 97 18.98 -29.65 -10.29
C ARG A 97 19.44 -30.35 -9.01
N ALA A 98 20.01 -31.53 -9.14
CA ALA A 98 20.67 -32.22 -8.05
C ALA A 98 21.73 -31.29 -7.43
N ARG A 99 21.75 -31.21 -6.10
CA ARG A 99 22.83 -30.51 -5.39
C ARG A 99 24.03 -31.45 -5.30
N ASN A 100 25.24 -30.89 -5.34
CA ASN A 100 26.52 -31.62 -5.24
C ASN A 100 26.83 -32.52 -6.45
N LEU A 101 26.50 -32.08 -7.66
CA LEU A 101 27.08 -32.68 -8.87
C LEU A 101 28.56 -32.29 -8.93
N ARG A 102 29.43 -33.25 -9.25
CA ARG A 102 30.83 -32.94 -9.58
C ARG A 102 30.89 -32.15 -10.89
N GLU A 103 31.95 -31.39 -11.10
CA GLU A 103 32.08 -30.45 -12.23
C GLU A 103 32.01 -31.14 -13.61
N ASP A 104 32.30 -32.43 -13.63
CA ASP A 104 32.32 -33.38 -14.74
C ASP A 104 31.03 -34.22 -14.88
N GLU A 105 30.07 -34.09 -13.96
CA GLU A 105 28.81 -34.85 -14.01
C GLU A 105 27.70 -34.09 -14.79
N PRO A 106 26.94 -34.79 -15.66
CA PRO A 106 25.83 -34.18 -16.38
C PRO A 106 24.74 -33.68 -15.42
N VAL A 107 24.09 -32.58 -15.79
CA VAL A 107 23.02 -31.95 -14.98
C VAL A 107 21.86 -32.94 -14.78
N LYS A 108 21.82 -33.57 -13.59
CA LYS A 108 20.74 -34.47 -13.20
C LYS A 108 19.58 -33.68 -12.59
N MET A 109 18.41 -33.77 -13.21
CA MET A 109 17.17 -33.22 -12.64
C MET A 109 16.55 -34.26 -11.70
N VAL A 110 16.38 -33.91 -10.43
CA VAL A 110 15.76 -34.77 -9.42
C VAL A 110 14.41 -34.18 -8.98
N PRO A 111 13.39 -35.01 -8.73
CA PRO A 111 12.17 -34.56 -8.09
C PRO A 111 12.49 -33.97 -6.71
N GLY A 112 12.02 -32.75 -6.44
CA GLY A 112 12.13 -32.12 -5.13
C GLY A 112 10.91 -31.29 -4.80
N ALA A 113 10.48 -31.32 -3.54
CA ALA A 113 9.48 -30.37 -3.07
C ALA A 113 10.13 -28.97 -2.98
N THR A 114 9.59 -28.03 -3.73
CA THR A 114 9.89 -26.61 -3.53
C THR A 114 8.77 -26.02 -2.68
N THR A 115 9.08 -25.71 -1.43
CA THR A 115 8.15 -25.04 -0.51
C THR A 115 8.52 -23.57 -0.36
N VAL A 116 7.50 -22.72 -0.23
CA VAL A 116 7.69 -21.31 0.14
C VAL A 116 7.86 -21.14 1.65
N PHE A 117 7.54 -22.17 2.44
CA PHE A 117 7.75 -22.23 3.89
C PHE A 117 9.22 -22.53 4.21
N THR A 118 10.06 -21.51 4.04
CA THR A 118 11.44 -21.53 4.58
C THR A 118 11.43 -21.50 6.10
N THR A 119 12.56 -21.79 6.74
CA THR A 119 12.72 -21.71 8.21
C THR A 119 12.25 -20.35 8.75
N LYS A 120 12.63 -19.25 8.08
CA LYS A 120 12.21 -17.89 8.47
C LYS A 120 10.69 -17.69 8.39
N VAL A 121 10.04 -18.27 7.37
CA VAL A 121 8.58 -18.19 7.21
C VAL A 121 7.89 -19.01 8.30
N ARG A 122 8.37 -20.22 8.60
CA ARG A 122 7.86 -21.03 9.72
C ARG A 122 7.93 -20.28 11.04
N GLU A 123 9.10 -19.72 11.38
CA GLU A 123 9.28 -18.93 12.59
C GLU A 123 8.36 -17.71 12.63
N HIS A 124 8.16 -17.04 11.50
CA HIS A 124 7.24 -15.90 11.41
C HIS A 124 5.80 -16.32 11.75
N TYR A 125 5.30 -17.40 11.14
CA TYR A 125 3.96 -17.90 11.39
C TYR A 125 3.77 -18.44 12.80
N ALA A 126 4.77 -19.13 13.35
CA ALA A 126 4.77 -19.58 14.74
C ALA A 126 4.71 -18.41 15.74
N LYS A 127 5.40 -17.30 15.45
CA LYS A 127 5.30 -16.07 16.26
C LYS A 127 3.95 -15.39 16.08
N LEU A 128 3.44 -15.34 14.84
CA LEU A 128 2.17 -14.71 14.50
C LEU A 128 0.98 -15.41 15.15
N SER A 129 1.01 -16.73 15.32
CA SER A 129 -0.05 -17.52 15.95
C SER A 129 -0.09 -17.41 17.47
N THR A 130 0.90 -16.77 18.11
CA THR A 130 0.90 -16.60 19.58
C THR A 130 -0.25 -15.68 20.04
N ALA A 131 -0.84 -16.01 21.19
CA ALA A 131 -2.02 -15.31 21.71
C ALA A 131 -1.77 -13.79 21.88
N LEU A 132 -0.61 -13.41 22.42
CA LEU A 132 -0.23 -12.01 22.60
C LEU A 132 -0.14 -11.24 21.28
N LYS A 133 0.43 -11.85 20.22
CA LYS A 133 0.54 -11.20 18.91
C LYS A 133 -0.83 -10.99 18.28
N ILE A 134 -1.69 -12.01 18.33
CA ILE A 134 -3.06 -11.94 17.81
C ILE A 134 -3.85 -10.88 18.58
N GLU A 135 -3.74 -10.84 19.90
CA GLU A 135 -4.41 -9.82 20.72
C GLU A 135 -3.94 -8.41 20.36
N GLY A 136 -2.62 -8.21 20.23
CA GLY A 136 -2.07 -6.94 19.79
C GLY A 136 -2.59 -6.51 18.42
N LEU A 137 -2.63 -7.42 17.45
CA LEU A 137 -3.20 -7.16 16.12
C LEU A 137 -4.68 -6.81 16.19
N TRP A 138 -5.45 -7.46 17.07
CA TRP A 138 -6.87 -7.18 17.23
C TRP A 138 -7.13 -5.80 17.86
N LYS A 139 -6.33 -5.42 18.86
CA LYS A 139 -6.35 -4.07 19.44
C LYS A 139 -6.07 -3.02 18.36
N TRP A 140 -5.06 -3.25 17.51
CA TRP A 140 -4.79 -2.40 16.36
C TRP A 140 -5.94 -2.34 15.35
N ALA A 141 -6.59 -3.48 15.05
CA ALA A 141 -7.75 -3.51 14.17
C ALA A 141 -8.94 -2.73 14.73
N THR A 142 -9.20 -2.83 16.04
CA THR A 142 -10.24 -2.04 16.72
C THR A 142 -9.93 -0.54 16.67
N VAL A 143 -8.70 -0.14 16.96
CA VAL A 143 -8.27 1.27 16.82
C VAL A 143 -8.44 1.74 15.38
N ALA A 144 -7.96 0.96 14.40
CA ALA A 144 -8.07 1.31 12.98
C ALA A 144 -9.54 1.49 12.53
N ARG A 145 -10.44 0.61 12.98
CA ARG A 145 -11.89 0.76 12.73
C ARG A 145 -12.47 2.00 13.41
N GLY A 146 -12.06 2.28 14.65
CA GLY A 146 -12.47 3.48 15.38
C GLY A 146 -12.02 4.76 14.66
N LEU A 147 -10.77 4.81 14.20
CA LEU A 147 -10.22 5.90 13.39
C LEU A 147 -10.99 6.05 12.08
N HIS A 148 -11.22 4.95 11.35
CA HIS A 148 -11.99 4.97 10.11
C HIS A 148 -13.42 5.50 10.32
N LYS A 149 -14.13 5.05 11.36
CA LYS A 149 -15.46 5.53 11.73
C LYS A 149 -15.46 7.03 12.09
N ALA A 150 -14.37 7.52 12.68
CA ALA A 150 -14.18 8.93 13.02
C ALA A 150 -13.70 9.78 11.82
N GLY A 151 -13.54 9.19 10.63
CA GLY A 151 -12.98 9.86 9.46
C GLY A 151 -11.50 10.21 9.59
N VAL A 152 -10.79 9.62 10.57
CA VAL A 152 -9.36 9.82 10.77
C VAL A 152 -8.60 8.82 9.90
N PRO A 153 -7.76 9.28 8.96
CA PRO A 153 -6.97 8.39 8.11
C PRO A 153 -6.00 7.54 8.96
N VAL A 154 -5.91 6.24 8.66
CA VAL A 154 -4.89 5.37 9.24
C VAL A 154 -3.60 5.58 8.44
N VAL A 155 -2.67 6.33 9.02
CA VAL A 155 -1.39 6.68 8.38
C VAL A 155 -0.28 5.81 8.92
N SER A 156 0.50 5.18 8.03
CA SER A 156 1.61 4.35 8.48
C SER A 156 2.88 5.18 8.74
N LYS A 157 3.10 6.24 7.97
CA LYS A 157 4.26 7.11 8.04
C LYS A 157 3.88 8.56 7.76
N ILE A 158 4.49 9.45 8.52
CA ILE A 158 4.40 10.88 8.28
C ILE A 158 5.78 11.35 7.91
N HIS A 159 5.89 11.97 6.73
CA HIS A 159 7.12 12.56 6.22
C HIS A 159 7.02 14.09 6.27
N MET A 160 8.15 14.78 6.26
CA MET A 160 8.17 16.23 6.08
C MET A 160 8.79 16.62 4.75
N ARG A 161 8.46 17.82 4.27
CA ARG A 161 9.13 18.46 3.15
C ARG A 161 9.23 19.96 3.38
N VAL A 162 10.46 20.46 3.37
CA VAL A 162 10.75 21.90 3.39
C VAL A 162 10.85 22.40 1.95
N LEU A 163 10.07 23.42 1.63
CA LEU A 163 9.95 24.02 0.31
C LEU A 163 10.43 25.48 0.34
N GLN A 164 10.66 26.06 -0.84
CA GLN A 164 10.71 27.52 -0.92
C GLN A 164 9.33 28.09 -0.56
N SER A 165 9.28 29.26 0.08
CA SER A 165 8.02 29.83 0.59
C SER A 165 6.93 29.99 -0.49
N LYS A 166 7.31 30.26 -1.75
CA LYS A 166 6.33 30.32 -2.86
C LYS A 166 5.62 28.98 -3.08
N TRP A 167 6.36 27.87 -3.02
CA TRP A 167 5.83 26.52 -3.24
C TRP A 167 5.09 25.99 -2.02
N ALA A 168 5.56 26.30 -0.80
CA ALA A 168 4.85 25.98 0.44
C ALA A 168 3.46 26.63 0.44
N ARG A 169 3.37 27.91 0.09
CA ARG A 169 2.11 28.63 -0.04
C ARG A 169 1.24 28.08 -1.15
N ALA A 170 1.80 27.79 -2.33
CA ALA A 170 1.04 27.21 -3.44
C ALA A 170 0.35 25.89 -3.06
N VAL A 171 1.03 25.01 -2.32
CA VAL A 171 0.42 23.78 -1.80
C VAL A 171 -0.69 24.13 -0.80
N ALA A 172 -0.40 24.97 0.20
CA ALA A 172 -1.36 25.35 1.22
C ALA A 172 -2.61 26.08 0.67
N ASP A 173 -2.47 26.79 -0.45
CA ASP A 173 -3.57 27.49 -1.12
C ASP A 173 -4.30 26.61 -2.14
N GLY A 174 -3.96 25.32 -2.26
CA GLY A 174 -4.60 24.40 -3.22
C GLY A 174 -4.29 24.71 -4.69
N LYS A 175 -3.16 25.39 -4.95
CA LYS A 175 -2.67 25.73 -6.31
C LYS A 175 -1.64 24.74 -6.85
N LYS A 176 -1.13 23.85 -6.00
CA LYS A 176 -0.14 22.82 -6.35
C LYS A 176 -0.49 21.50 -5.66
N TRP A 177 -1.00 20.55 -6.44
CA TRP A 177 -1.48 19.23 -6.01
C TRP A 177 -0.48 18.11 -6.24
N VAL A 178 0.79 18.48 -6.37
CA VAL A 178 1.88 17.57 -6.69
C VAL A 178 3.14 18.04 -6.00
N GLU A 179 4.01 17.14 -5.59
CA GLU A 179 5.39 17.46 -5.23
C GLU A 179 6.37 16.68 -6.11
N THR A 180 7.43 17.35 -6.55
CA THR A 180 8.39 16.85 -7.54
C THR A 180 9.78 16.76 -6.94
N GLN A 181 10.56 15.75 -7.34
CA GLN A 181 11.98 15.66 -7.05
C GLN A 181 12.74 15.49 -8.36
N ARG A 182 13.46 16.54 -8.74
CA ARG A 182 14.35 16.54 -9.91
C ARG A 182 15.64 15.79 -9.63
N TYR A 183 16.16 15.10 -10.64
CA TYR A 183 17.45 14.42 -10.66
C TYR A 183 18.32 14.91 -11.83
N ARG A 184 19.57 15.28 -11.54
CA ARG A 184 20.55 15.69 -12.56
C ARG A 184 21.33 14.53 -13.16
N GLU A 185 21.53 13.46 -12.39
CA GLU A 185 22.33 12.30 -12.79
C GLU A 185 21.57 11.01 -12.47
N ARG A 186 21.45 10.67 -11.18
CA ARG A 186 20.82 9.42 -10.75
C ARG A 186 19.59 9.67 -9.88
N SER A 187 18.51 8.92 -10.15
CA SER A 187 17.37 8.84 -9.24
C SER A 187 17.78 8.14 -7.94
N LEU A 188 17.58 8.84 -6.82
CA LEU A 188 17.88 8.33 -5.48
C LEU A 188 16.64 7.72 -4.80
N ASN A 189 15.54 7.51 -5.53
CA ASN A 189 14.27 7.01 -4.99
C ASN A 189 13.79 7.79 -3.76
N ALA A 190 13.93 9.11 -3.78
CA ALA A 190 13.64 9.98 -2.64
C ALA A 190 12.17 9.90 -2.20
N MET A 191 11.28 9.56 -3.13
CA MET A 191 9.83 9.43 -2.94
C MET A 191 9.36 7.99 -2.74
N LYS A 192 10.25 7.03 -2.45
CA LYS A 192 9.87 5.62 -2.23
C LYS A 192 8.92 5.39 -1.06
N PHE A 193 8.77 6.38 -0.19
CA PHE A 193 7.84 6.33 0.94
C PHE A 193 6.38 6.50 0.50
N ALA A 194 6.14 7.11 -0.66
CA ALA A 194 4.80 7.49 -1.09
C ALA A 194 3.94 6.27 -1.40
N ALA A 195 2.78 6.23 -0.76
CA ALA A 195 1.72 5.27 -0.96
C ALA A 195 0.39 5.98 -0.70
N PRO A 196 -0.74 5.46 -1.21
CA PRO A 196 -2.06 6.03 -0.96
C PRO A 196 -2.30 6.22 0.55
N GLY A 197 -2.73 7.42 0.95
CA GLY A 197 -3.06 7.74 2.34
C GLY A 197 -1.88 8.14 3.23
N GLU A 198 -0.64 8.05 2.76
CA GLU A 198 0.53 8.52 3.52
C GLU A 198 0.56 10.05 3.60
N TRP A 199 1.04 10.59 4.71
CA TRP A 199 1.02 12.04 4.94
C TRP A 199 2.37 12.70 4.71
N VAL A 200 2.33 13.91 4.17
CA VAL A 200 3.48 14.80 4.04
C VAL A 200 3.16 16.13 4.69
N VAL A 201 3.88 16.44 5.77
CA VAL A 201 3.85 17.75 6.43
C VAL A 201 4.76 18.70 5.66
N MET A 202 4.18 19.77 5.14
CA MET A 202 4.87 20.71 4.25
C MET A 202 4.98 22.08 4.88
N GLY A 203 6.12 22.71 4.65
CA GLY A 203 6.42 24.03 5.18
C GLY A 203 7.55 24.70 4.42
N ASP A 204 7.78 25.97 4.75
CA ASP A 204 9.00 26.64 4.35
C ASP A 204 10.11 26.47 5.41
N SER A 205 11.18 27.25 5.34
CA SER A 205 12.29 27.14 6.28
C SER A 205 11.91 27.46 7.73
N GLN A 206 10.81 28.19 7.94
CA GLN A 206 10.42 28.70 9.24
C GLN A 206 9.13 28.03 9.76
N HIS A 207 8.16 27.80 8.88
CA HIS A 207 6.81 27.43 9.27
C HIS A 207 6.29 26.19 8.56
N VAL A 208 5.44 25.43 9.27
CA VAL A 208 4.54 24.45 8.68
C VAL A 208 3.34 25.18 8.07
N THR A 209 3.01 24.84 6.84
CA THR A 209 1.97 25.53 6.04
C THR A 209 0.85 24.61 5.61
N ALA A 210 1.12 23.30 5.47
CA ALA A 210 0.13 22.35 5.00
C ALA A 210 0.43 20.93 5.48
N ILE A 211 -0.60 20.09 5.49
CA ILE A 211 -0.50 18.63 5.55
C ILE A 211 -1.15 18.10 4.29
N ALA A 212 -0.44 17.33 3.47
CA ALA A 212 -1.03 16.67 2.31
C ALA A 212 -1.10 15.16 2.46
N VAL A 213 -2.09 14.57 1.80
CA VAL A 213 -2.29 13.13 1.71
C VAL A 213 -1.88 12.67 0.31
N CYS A 214 -0.97 11.71 0.24
CA CYS A 214 -0.56 11.10 -1.01
C CYS A 214 -1.74 10.37 -1.68
N ALA A 215 -2.03 10.70 -2.94
CA ALA A 215 -3.05 10.01 -3.74
C ALA A 215 -2.62 8.59 -4.14
N GLY A 216 -1.31 8.34 -4.22
CA GLY A 216 -0.78 7.09 -4.72
C GLY A 216 0.72 6.94 -4.49
N SER A 217 1.29 5.93 -5.16
CA SER A 217 2.74 5.80 -5.24
C SER A 217 3.35 6.88 -6.13
N ALA A 218 4.64 7.16 -5.90
CA ALA A 218 5.39 8.07 -6.77
C ALA A 218 5.43 7.56 -8.21
N VAL A 219 5.17 8.47 -9.16
CA VAL A 219 5.47 8.25 -10.57
C VAL A 219 6.95 8.59 -10.77
N ARG A 220 7.71 7.66 -11.34
CA ARG A 220 9.18 7.68 -11.29
C ARG A 220 9.81 7.81 -12.66
N GLY A 221 10.98 8.45 -12.67
CA GLY A 221 11.86 8.50 -13.84
C GLY A 221 11.20 9.19 -15.05
N CYS A 222 10.36 10.19 -14.80
CA CYS A 222 9.75 10.99 -15.86
C CYS A 222 10.85 11.79 -16.56
N THR A 223 10.91 11.71 -17.88
CA THR A 223 11.84 12.48 -18.72
C THR A 223 11.13 13.57 -19.50
N ASP A 224 9.84 13.38 -19.78
CA ASP A 224 9.00 14.35 -20.49
C ASP A 224 7.99 14.99 -19.52
N ILE A 225 7.94 16.32 -19.50
CA ILE A 225 7.09 17.08 -18.57
C ILE A 225 5.62 16.99 -18.99
N VAL A 226 5.33 17.08 -20.29
CA VAL A 226 3.97 17.17 -20.83
C VAL A 226 3.26 15.84 -20.69
N SER A 227 3.85 14.76 -21.18
CA SER A 227 3.27 13.42 -21.15
C SER A 227 3.16 12.84 -19.74
N SER A 228 3.87 13.41 -18.76
CA SER A 228 3.74 13.01 -17.36
C SER A 228 2.44 13.48 -16.70
N GLY A 229 1.76 14.48 -17.26
CA GLY A 229 0.58 15.10 -16.64
C GLY A 229 0.89 15.83 -15.32
N VAL A 230 2.16 16.13 -15.03
CA VAL A 230 2.57 16.81 -13.79
C VAL A 230 2.05 18.25 -13.73
N LEU A 231 2.00 18.93 -14.88
CA LEU A 231 1.55 20.33 -14.98
C LEU A 231 0.05 20.48 -14.82
N ASP A 232 -0.74 19.45 -15.13
CA ASP A 232 -2.20 19.46 -14.95
C ASP A 232 -2.61 19.56 -13.48
N ARG A 233 -1.67 19.26 -12.57
CA ARG A 233 -1.86 19.31 -11.11
C ARG A 233 -1.40 20.63 -10.50
N VAL A 234 -1.11 21.62 -11.33
CA VAL A 234 -0.55 22.91 -10.93
C VAL A 234 -1.33 24.02 -11.61
N ASP A 235 -1.68 25.03 -10.83
CA ASP A 235 -2.32 26.26 -11.29
C ASP A 235 -1.49 26.89 -12.42
N GLU A 236 -2.18 27.40 -13.44
CA GLU A 236 -1.55 27.90 -14.67
C GLU A 236 -0.48 28.95 -14.40
N SER A 237 -0.70 29.82 -13.41
CA SER A 237 0.25 30.88 -13.03
C SER A 237 1.58 30.36 -12.48
N LEU A 238 1.64 29.09 -12.06
CA LEU A 238 2.82 28.46 -11.47
C LEU A 238 3.52 27.47 -12.43
N ARG A 239 2.90 27.14 -13.57
CA ARG A 239 3.43 26.16 -14.53
C ARG A 239 4.80 26.56 -15.10
N PRO A 240 5.03 27.81 -15.54
CA PRO A 240 6.33 28.20 -16.13
C PRO A 240 7.50 28.01 -15.16
N ASP A 241 7.28 28.32 -13.88
CA ASP A 241 8.29 28.17 -12.83
C ASP A 241 8.62 26.70 -12.56
N LEU A 242 7.60 25.82 -12.56
CA LEU A 242 7.81 24.40 -12.35
C LEU A 242 8.47 23.75 -13.56
N GLU A 243 8.03 24.10 -14.76
CA GLU A 243 8.60 23.63 -16.02
C GLU A 243 10.09 24.00 -16.13
N SER A 244 10.43 25.27 -15.86
CA SER A 244 11.82 25.74 -15.79
C SER A 244 12.64 24.97 -14.74
N TYR A 245 12.06 24.67 -13.57
CA TYR A 245 12.74 23.85 -12.58
C TYR A 245 13.02 22.42 -13.09
N LEU A 246 12.03 21.76 -13.70
CA LEU A 246 12.12 20.36 -14.12
C LEU A 246 13.00 20.16 -15.36
N SER A 247 12.98 21.09 -16.32
CA SER A 247 13.73 21.01 -17.59
C SER A 247 15.25 21.00 -17.40
N THR A 248 15.74 21.45 -16.24
CA THR A 248 17.17 21.42 -15.89
C THR A 248 17.63 20.09 -15.30
N GLY A 249 16.75 19.09 -15.20
CA GLY A 249 17.07 17.72 -14.79
C GLY A 249 17.05 16.76 -15.97
N GLN A 250 17.74 15.62 -15.82
CA GLN A 250 17.63 14.52 -16.79
C GLN A 250 16.33 13.71 -16.58
N SER A 251 15.84 13.67 -15.35
CA SER A 251 14.58 13.03 -14.99
C SER A 251 14.02 13.62 -13.69
N PHE A 252 12.77 13.29 -13.38
CA PHE A 252 12.14 13.63 -12.12
C PHE A 252 11.15 12.54 -11.67
N ASP A 253 10.94 12.49 -10.36
CA ASP A 253 9.84 11.76 -9.75
C ASP A 253 8.79 12.77 -9.27
N TYR A 254 7.53 12.35 -9.19
CA TYR A 254 6.51 13.15 -8.53
C TYR A 254 5.50 12.31 -7.73
N ILE A 255 4.90 12.95 -6.73
CA ILE A 255 3.79 12.42 -5.94
C ILE A 255 2.60 13.35 -6.06
N ALA A 256 1.44 12.81 -6.42
CA ALA A 256 0.19 13.56 -6.42
C ALA A 256 -0.44 13.54 -5.03
N PHE A 257 -1.17 14.61 -4.69
CA PHE A 257 -1.93 14.71 -3.46
C PHE A 257 -3.43 14.52 -3.75
N SER A 258 -4.10 13.73 -2.91
CA SER A 258 -5.55 13.58 -2.95
C SER A 258 -6.25 14.65 -2.14
N SER A 259 -5.61 15.14 -1.08
CA SER A 259 -6.14 16.23 -0.26
C SER A 259 -5.02 17.02 0.40
N VAL A 260 -5.31 18.29 0.68
CA VAL A 260 -4.40 19.19 1.39
C VAL A 260 -5.15 19.91 2.50
N CYS A 261 -4.66 19.79 3.73
CA CYS A 261 -5.11 20.57 4.88
C CYS A 261 -4.28 21.85 4.95
N SER A 262 -4.91 23.00 4.70
CA SER A 262 -4.26 24.31 4.77
C SER A 262 -4.13 24.77 6.22
N LEU A 263 -2.90 24.99 6.70
CA LEU A 263 -2.65 25.54 8.03
C LEU A 263 -2.44 27.07 7.99
N LYS A 264 -2.53 27.71 6.82
CA LYS A 264 -2.20 29.13 6.62
C LYS A 264 -3.14 30.11 7.32
N ARG A 265 -4.43 29.77 7.45
CA ARG A 265 -5.46 30.65 8.05
C ARG A 265 -5.29 30.85 9.56
N VAL A 266 -4.30 30.17 10.13
CA VAL A 266 -4.08 30.05 11.56
C VAL A 266 -2.60 30.34 11.71
N ASN A 267 -2.25 31.33 12.53
CA ASN A 267 -0.89 31.89 12.67
C ASN A 267 0.24 30.98 12.20
N PRO A 268 1.18 31.46 11.34
CA PRO A 268 2.27 30.67 10.80
C PRO A 268 2.91 29.79 11.87
N ILE A 269 2.85 28.48 11.68
CA ILE A 269 3.19 27.55 12.75
C ILE A 269 4.69 27.25 12.70
N PRO A 270 5.50 27.67 13.69
CA PRO A 270 6.93 27.40 13.63
C PRO A 270 7.18 25.89 13.68
N TRP A 271 8.19 25.43 12.95
CA TRP A 271 8.63 24.02 13.04
C TRP A 271 8.93 23.60 14.48
N LYS A 272 9.43 24.52 15.33
CA LYS A 272 9.65 24.28 16.76
C LYS A 272 8.37 23.82 17.48
N THR A 273 7.23 24.41 17.17
CA THR A 273 5.93 24.03 17.74
C THR A 273 5.50 22.66 17.24
N PHE A 274 5.72 22.36 15.95
CA PHE A 274 5.46 21.03 15.40
C PHE A 274 6.29 19.94 16.09
N TRP A 275 7.57 20.20 16.38
CA TRP A 275 8.44 19.24 17.06
C TRP A 275 8.06 18.97 18.52
N ALA A 276 7.24 19.83 19.13
CA ALA A 276 6.71 19.62 20.47
C ALA A 276 5.46 18.73 20.50
N LEU A 277 4.92 18.36 19.33
CA LEU A 277 3.76 17.46 19.25
C LEU A 277 4.14 16.03 19.65
N GLU A 278 3.23 15.36 20.35
CA GLU A 278 3.39 13.95 20.71
C GLU A 278 3.54 13.07 19.46
N GLY A 279 4.59 12.23 19.45
CA GLY A 279 4.92 11.36 18.33
C GLY A 279 5.78 12.01 17.23
N ALA A 280 6.02 13.32 17.28
CA ALA A 280 6.88 14.01 16.31
C ALA A 280 8.37 13.72 16.56
N LYS A 281 9.12 13.53 15.47
CA LYS A 281 10.56 13.29 15.48
C LYS A 281 11.25 14.34 14.62
N ASN A 282 12.16 15.11 15.23
CA ASN A 282 12.96 16.11 14.52
C ASN A 282 14.15 15.43 13.81
N PRO A 283 14.16 15.35 12.47
CA PRO A 283 15.23 14.66 11.76
C PRO A 283 16.49 15.53 11.67
N LYS A 284 17.66 14.90 11.83
CA LYS A 284 18.96 15.59 11.65
C LYS A 284 19.13 16.10 10.22
N ASN A 285 18.75 15.30 9.23
CA ASN A 285 18.74 15.71 7.83
C ASN A 285 17.35 16.20 7.44
N LYS A 286 17.23 17.47 7.07
CA LYS A 286 15.98 18.09 6.61
C LYS A 286 15.80 18.06 5.09
N GLN A 287 16.81 17.60 4.35
CA GLN A 287 16.75 17.46 2.90
C GLN A 287 15.95 16.20 2.51
N GLY A 288 15.23 16.27 1.39
CA GLY A 288 14.43 15.16 0.89
C GLY A 288 13.08 15.04 1.59
N PHE A 289 12.77 13.82 2.06
CA PHE A 289 11.52 13.47 2.74
C PHE A 289 11.80 12.64 4.00
N PRO A 290 12.45 13.21 5.02
CA PRO A 290 12.72 12.47 6.24
C PRO A 290 11.40 12.11 6.95
N ARG A 291 11.37 10.93 7.55
CA ARG A 291 10.24 10.48 8.37
C ARG A 291 10.23 11.27 9.68
N VAL A 292 9.08 11.83 10.01
CA VAL A 292 8.85 12.65 11.22
C VAL A 292 7.83 12.04 12.18
N GLY A 293 7.13 10.98 11.78
CA GLY A 293 6.17 10.29 12.64
C GLY A 293 5.53 9.08 11.98
N GLY A 294 4.40 8.65 12.54
CA GLY A 294 3.63 7.50 12.13
C GLY A 294 2.22 7.52 12.73
N PRO A 295 1.61 6.35 13.00
CA PRO A 295 0.28 6.24 13.58
C PRO A 295 0.09 7.00 14.89
N GLU A 296 1.17 7.18 15.66
CA GLU A 296 1.17 7.93 16.93
C GLU A 296 0.98 9.44 16.75
N LEU A 297 1.46 10.01 15.64
CA LEU A 297 1.42 11.44 15.37
C LEU A 297 0.15 11.85 14.59
N ALA A 298 -0.42 10.92 13.81
CA ALA A 298 -1.56 11.22 12.93
C ALA A 298 -2.79 11.77 13.69
N PRO A 299 -3.23 11.17 14.83
CA PRO A 299 -4.36 11.72 15.59
C PRO A 299 -4.06 13.13 16.12
N THR A 300 -2.86 13.33 16.68
CA THR A 300 -2.41 14.64 17.17
C THR A 300 -2.48 15.69 16.08
N LEU A 301 -1.96 15.41 14.89
CA LEU A 301 -2.00 16.32 13.76
C LEU A 301 -3.43 16.59 13.25
N PHE A 302 -4.27 15.55 13.19
CA PHE A 302 -5.67 15.71 12.79
C PHE A 302 -6.43 16.64 13.75
N PHE A 303 -6.34 16.38 15.05
CA PHE A 303 -7.00 17.21 16.06
C PHE A 303 -6.40 18.61 16.14
N TRP A 304 -5.09 18.72 15.94
CA TRP A 304 -4.42 20.01 15.89
C TRP A 304 -4.91 20.83 14.70
N ALA A 305 -4.94 20.28 13.49
CA ALA A 305 -5.50 20.92 12.31
C ALA A 305 -6.97 21.33 12.53
N LYS A 306 -7.79 20.44 13.11
CA LYS A 306 -9.19 20.73 13.43
C LYS A 306 -9.35 21.86 14.46
N LYS A 307 -8.56 21.86 15.54
CA LYS A 307 -8.56 22.91 16.57
C LYS A 307 -8.19 24.27 15.99
N LEU A 308 -7.28 24.27 15.02
CA LEU A 308 -6.87 25.47 14.30
C LEU A 308 -7.95 25.95 13.30
N GLY A 309 -9.00 25.15 13.03
CA GLY A 309 -10.02 25.48 12.03
C GLY A 309 -9.50 25.33 10.59
N ALA A 310 -8.44 24.54 10.41
CA ALA A 310 -7.90 24.21 9.09
C ALA A 310 -8.95 23.46 8.27
N LYS A 311 -9.03 23.79 6.98
CA LYS A 311 -9.92 23.10 6.03
C LYS A 311 -9.12 22.13 5.19
N TRP A 312 -9.66 20.94 5.03
CA TRP A 312 -9.24 20.00 4.00
C TRP A 312 -9.78 20.49 2.66
N ILE A 313 -8.89 20.63 1.69
CA ILE A 313 -9.20 20.96 0.31
C ILE A 313 -9.00 19.66 -0.48
N ASP A 314 -9.97 19.31 -1.30
CA ASP A 314 -9.89 18.21 -2.26
C ASP A 314 -9.91 18.80 -3.67
N PRO A 315 -9.00 18.38 -4.58
CA PRO A 315 -8.93 18.92 -5.93
C PRO A 315 -10.16 18.55 -6.78
N TYR A 316 -10.92 17.53 -6.39
CA TYR A 316 -12.05 17.00 -7.14
C TYR A 316 -13.41 17.40 -6.55
N GLY A 317 -13.43 18.18 -5.45
CA GLY A 317 -14.68 18.71 -4.86
C GLY A 317 -15.47 17.70 -4.01
N ASP A 318 -15.04 16.45 -3.95
CA ASP A 318 -15.67 15.39 -3.16
C ASP A 318 -15.06 15.34 -1.75
N VAL A 319 -15.57 16.17 -0.83
CA VAL A 319 -15.35 15.95 0.61
C VAL A 319 -16.71 15.76 1.27
N PRO A 320 -17.00 14.59 1.86
CA PRO A 320 -18.10 14.45 2.82
C PRO A 320 -17.93 15.33 4.07
#